data_AF-A0A8T4QLQ0-F1
#
_entry.id   AF-A0A8T4QLQ0-F1
#
_cell.length_a   1.000
_cell.length_b   1.000
_cell.length_c   1.000
_cell.angle_alpha   90.00
_cell.angle_beta   90.00
_cell.angle_gamma   90.00
#
_symmetry.space_group_name_H-M   'P 1'
#
loop_
_entity.id
_entity.type
_entity.pdbx_description
1 polymer ?
#
loop_
_entity_poly.entity_id
_entity_poly.type
_entity_poly.pdbx_seq_one_letter_code
_entity_poly.pdbx_strand_id
1 'polypeptide(L)'
;MSLARNKRGIEFATLIEMILIVVATGLIIGVFTVTSSRADEKTSQNLCRGFNALRFGTELETPIGTYNIAPRACKTIDKKDLPGKDYQGHPKGPTEAAKAEVRDLMARCWWMWLEGREKNMFDKSWYNLQNGCFICYTFSLDKDVNQFSYKEFAYSLADTPYYATDSTDRCAPAGQGGKCMASCDKSSDFPREVASSRCKENEKCCIATDNRDECKNKGGECLNEPKGDFKLRYDKWQCKSGSCYIKAENMATYLDYVEYVGGGKGKILFAEDGGFSSGSKYGVTFVSPGKSMNWDILLGPGIAVAAGIASGVLTGGISTVVALTGVIFGSAQTISAGTVNDLNYIFISKYDTVSSKCAIEAGVGEKS
;
A
#
# COMPACT_ATOMS: atom_id res chain seq x y z
N MET A 1 -58.21 -31.10 -7.43
CA MET A 1 -58.47 -29.90 -6.62
C MET A 1 -57.30 -28.94 -6.83
N SER A 2 -57.49 -27.96 -7.72
CA SER A 2 -56.46 -26.96 -8.06
C SER A 2 -56.76 -25.69 -7.27
N LEU A 3 -55.91 -25.36 -6.31
CA LEU A 3 -56.00 -24.10 -5.56
C LEU A 3 -55.54 -22.97 -6.47
N ALA A 4 -56.49 -22.16 -6.95
CA ALA A 4 -56.23 -20.92 -7.67
C ALA A 4 -55.45 -19.95 -6.77
N ARG A 5 -54.13 -19.89 -6.95
CA ARG A 5 -53.23 -18.98 -6.23
C ARG A 5 -53.52 -17.55 -6.71
N ASN A 6 -54.06 -16.72 -5.81
CA ASN A 6 -54.45 -15.35 -6.08
C ASN A 6 -53.23 -14.49 -6.46
N LYS A 7 -53.09 -14.14 -7.74
CA LYS A 7 -51.92 -13.41 -8.29
C LYS A 7 -51.68 -12.04 -7.66
N ARG A 8 -52.71 -11.40 -7.08
CA ARG A 8 -52.59 -10.07 -6.46
C ARG A 8 -51.79 -10.05 -5.15
N GLY A 9 -51.63 -11.18 -4.47
CA GLY A 9 -50.85 -11.25 -3.22
C GLY A 9 -49.33 -11.28 -3.44
N ILE A 10 -48.86 -11.71 -4.62
CA ILE A 10 -47.43 -11.89 -4.91
C ILE A 10 -46.76 -10.54 -5.21
N GLU A 11 -47.47 -9.62 -5.87
CA GLU A 11 -46.94 -8.29 -6.20
C GLU A 11 -46.74 -7.41 -4.96
N PHE A 12 -47.63 -7.51 -3.96
CA PHE A 12 -47.54 -6.71 -2.74
C PHE A 12 -46.41 -7.18 -1.81
N ALA A 13 -46.17 -8.49 -1.72
CA ALA A 13 -45.07 -9.05 -0.94
C ALA A 13 -43.69 -8.64 -1.50
N THR A 14 -43.54 -8.68 -2.83
CA THR A 14 -42.28 -8.32 -3.51
C THR A 14 -41.94 -6.84 -3.31
N LEU A 15 -42.94 -5.96 -3.32
CA LEU A 15 -42.74 -4.52 -3.08
C LEU A 15 -42.29 -4.24 -1.65
N ILE A 16 -42.89 -4.90 -0.65
CA ILE A 16 -42.48 -4.77 0.76
C ILE A 16 -41.04 -5.26 0.94
N GLU A 17 -40.67 -6.39 0.34
CA GLU A 17 -39.30 -6.92 0.41
C GLU A 17 -38.27 -5.95 -0.18
N MET A 18 -38.54 -5.37 -1.35
CA MET A 18 -37.66 -4.35 -1.94
C MET A 18 -37.53 -3.10 -1.03
N ILE A 19 -38.62 -2.63 -0.44
CA ILE A 19 -38.57 -1.48 0.49
C ILE A 19 -37.71 -1.82 1.71
N LEU A 20 -37.86 -3.01 2.30
CA LEU A 20 -37.06 -3.44 3.44
C LEU A 20 -35.57 -3.54 3.08
N ILE A 21 -35.23 -4.05 1.90
CA ILE A 21 -33.84 -4.11 1.41
C ILE A 21 -33.27 -2.70 1.25
N VAL A 22 -34.02 -1.77 0.67
CA VAL A 22 -33.59 -0.37 0.48
C VAL A 22 -33.38 0.32 1.84
N VAL A 23 -34.32 0.16 2.78
CA VAL A 23 -34.21 0.75 4.12
C VAL A 23 -33.05 0.15 4.91
N ALA A 24 -32.89 -1.18 4.89
CA ALA A 24 -31.77 -1.86 5.55
C ALA A 24 -30.42 -1.42 4.96
N THR A 25 -30.33 -1.33 3.64
CA THR A 25 -29.14 -0.84 2.95
C THR A 25 -28.84 0.62 3.32
N GLY A 26 -29.87 1.48 3.35
CA GLY A 26 -29.74 2.87 3.76
C GLY A 26 -29.26 3.02 5.21
N LEU A 27 -29.77 2.22 6.14
CA LEU A 27 -29.33 2.21 7.54
C LEU A 27 -27.87 1.73 7.66
N ILE A 28 -27.49 0.67 6.95
CA ILE A 28 -26.12 0.17 6.93
C ILE A 28 -25.17 1.24 6.38
N ILE A 29 -25.52 1.88 5.27
CA ILE A 29 -24.73 2.97 4.68
C ILE A 29 -24.63 4.15 5.65
N GLY A 30 -25.73 4.54 6.29
CA GLY A 30 -25.75 5.65 7.25
C GLY A 30 -24.89 5.40 8.49
N VAL A 31 -24.96 4.20 9.08
CA VAL A 31 -24.09 3.82 10.18
C VAL A 31 -22.63 3.79 9.73
N PHE A 32 -22.38 3.28 8.52
CA PHE A 32 -21.03 3.19 7.98
C PHE A 32 -20.41 4.57 7.71
N THR A 33 -21.16 5.53 7.16
CA THR A 33 -20.66 6.89 6.92
C THR A 33 -20.37 7.63 8.22
N VAL A 34 -21.24 7.52 9.22
CA VAL A 34 -21.01 8.13 10.54
C VAL A 34 -19.81 7.50 11.24
N THR A 35 -19.72 6.17 11.28
CA THR A 35 -18.61 5.47 11.94
C THR A 35 -17.29 5.68 11.21
N SER A 36 -17.26 5.62 9.88
CA SER A 36 -16.05 5.88 9.09
C SER A 36 -15.55 7.32 9.21
N SER A 37 -16.44 8.31 9.35
CA SER A 37 -16.03 9.70 9.57
C SER A 37 -15.27 9.89 10.89
N ARG A 38 -15.63 9.12 11.94
CA ARG A 38 -15.04 9.16 13.29
C ARG A 38 -14.01 8.06 13.56
N ALA A 39 -13.83 7.13 12.62
CA ALA A 39 -12.90 6.03 12.77
C ALA A 39 -11.48 6.56 13.00
N ASP A 40 -10.76 5.91 13.91
CA ASP A 40 -9.34 6.14 14.07
C ASP A 40 -8.60 5.86 12.76
N GLU A 41 -7.41 6.44 12.62
CA GLU A 41 -6.60 6.36 11.41
C GLU A 41 -6.36 4.92 10.95
N LYS A 42 -6.07 4.00 11.87
CA LYS A 42 -5.80 2.59 11.57
C LYS A 42 -7.05 1.90 11.05
N THR A 43 -8.21 2.14 11.68
CA THR A 43 -9.49 1.63 11.20
C THR A 43 -9.83 2.19 9.82
N SER A 44 -9.61 3.49 9.58
CA SER A 44 -9.83 4.10 8.26
C SER A 44 -8.95 3.49 7.18
N GLN A 45 -7.67 3.23 7.47
CA GLN A 45 -6.74 2.57 6.55
C GLN A 45 -7.17 1.12 6.25
N ASN A 46 -7.52 0.35 7.29
CA ASN A 46 -7.96 -1.03 7.15
C ASN A 46 -9.26 -1.15 6.35
N LEU A 47 -10.23 -0.26 6.61
CA LEU A 47 -11.46 -0.20 5.84
C LEU A 47 -11.14 0.15 4.38
N CYS A 48 -10.36 1.19 4.12
CA CYS A 48 -9.97 1.55 2.76
C CYS A 48 -9.36 0.36 1.99
N ARG A 49 -8.38 -0.33 2.59
CA ARG A 49 -7.78 -1.53 1.96
C ARG A 49 -8.80 -2.65 1.78
N GLY A 50 -9.60 -2.95 2.79
CA GLY A 50 -10.60 -4.02 2.74
C GLY A 50 -11.64 -3.80 1.65
N PHE A 51 -12.15 -2.57 1.53
CA PHE A 51 -13.10 -2.21 0.48
C PHE A 51 -12.46 -2.19 -0.91
N ASN A 52 -11.20 -1.75 -1.02
CA ASN A 52 -10.45 -1.89 -2.27
C ASN A 52 -10.29 -3.38 -2.64
N ALA A 53 -9.87 -4.23 -1.71
CA ALA A 53 -9.72 -5.67 -1.96
C ALA A 53 -11.05 -6.32 -2.38
N LEU A 54 -12.15 -5.98 -1.70
CA LEU A 54 -13.49 -6.46 -2.05
C LEU A 54 -13.87 -6.00 -3.46
N ARG A 55 -13.66 -4.73 -3.79
CA ARG A 55 -13.99 -4.15 -5.09
C ARG A 55 -13.34 -4.91 -6.26
N PHE A 56 -12.09 -5.33 -6.13
CA PHE A 56 -11.40 -6.11 -7.18
C PHE A 56 -11.65 -7.61 -7.07
N GLY A 57 -12.04 -8.12 -5.89
CA GLY A 57 -12.36 -9.53 -5.68
C GLY A 57 -13.80 -9.92 -6.06
N THR A 58 -14.73 -8.96 -6.17
CA THR A 58 -16.17 -9.25 -6.34
C THR A 58 -16.77 -8.59 -7.57
N GLU A 59 -16.10 -8.66 -8.73
CA GLU A 59 -16.72 -8.27 -9.99
C GLU A 59 -17.93 -9.17 -10.25
N LEU A 60 -19.14 -8.61 -10.10
CA LEU A 60 -20.37 -9.35 -10.33
C LEU A 60 -20.76 -9.15 -11.79
N GLU A 61 -20.58 -10.19 -12.60
CA GLU A 61 -21.14 -10.24 -13.94
C GLU A 61 -22.65 -10.48 -13.84
N THR A 62 -23.43 -9.52 -14.32
CA THR A 62 -24.87 -9.66 -14.46
C THR A 62 -25.24 -9.57 -15.95
N PRO A 63 -26.43 -10.02 -16.37
CA PRO A 63 -26.89 -9.88 -17.76
C PRO A 63 -26.93 -8.43 -18.26
N ILE A 64 -26.91 -7.45 -17.35
CA ILE A 64 -27.00 -6.01 -17.63
C ILE A 64 -25.62 -5.32 -17.60
N GLY A 65 -24.56 -6.06 -17.27
CA GLY A 65 -23.20 -5.56 -17.17
C GLY A 65 -22.47 -6.01 -15.91
N THR A 66 -21.20 -5.61 -15.79
CA THR A 66 -20.36 -5.88 -14.63
C THR A 66 -20.51 -4.76 -13.60
N TYR A 67 -20.92 -5.09 -12.38
CA TYR A 67 -21.12 -4.11 -11.31
C TYR A 67 -20.12 -4.30 -10.16
N ASN A 68 -19.56 -3.18 -9.70
CA ASN A 68 -18.74 -3.10 -8.49
C ASN A 68 -19.59 -2.58 -7.33
N ILE A 69 -19.97 -3.47 -6.41
CA ILE A 69 -20.94 -3.17 -5.35
C ILE A 69 -20.27 -2.60 -4.09
N ALA A 70 -18.95 -2.77 -3.93
CA ALA A 70 -18.23 -2.27 -2.76
C ALA A 70 -18.17 -0.73 -2.73
N PRO A 71 -18.77 -0.06 -1.72
CA PRO A 71 -18.64 1.39 -1.56
C PRO A 71 -17.18 1.78 -1.28
N ARG A 72 -16.81 3.03 -1.60
CA ARG A 72 -15.48 3.53 -1.24
C ARG A 72 -15.46 3.90 0.23
N ALA A 73 -14.62 3.22 1.01
CA ALA A 73 -14.37 3.55 2.42
C ALA A 73 -13.11 4.40 2.64
N CYS A 74 -12.40 4.75 1.57
CA CYS A 74 -11.21 5.59 1.63
C CYS A 74 -11.60 7.06 1.79
N LYS A 75 -11.03 7.72 2.80
CA LYS A 75 -11.07 9.17 2.99
C LYS A 75 -9.65 9.71 3.10
N THR A 76 -9.44 10.96 2.69
CA THR A 76 -8.19 11.67 2.95
C THR A 76 -8.01 11.82 4.45
N ILE A 77 -6.83 11.45 4.96
CA ILE A 77 -6.50 11.55 6.39
C ILE A 77 -5.59 12.77 6.59
N ASP A 78 -6.05 13.76 7.36
CA ASP A 78 -5.24 14.92 7.69
C ASP A 78 -4.37 14.65 8.92
N LYS A 79 -3.06 14.57 8.72
CA LYS A 79 -2.06 14.35 9.78
C LYS A 79 -1.69 15.62 10.51
N LYS A 80 -2.17 16.79 10.08
CA LYS A 80 -1.77 18.11 10.60
C LYS A 80 -0.26 18.30 10.47
N ASP A 81 0.40 18.81 11.50
CA ASP A 81 1.83 19.10 11.50
C ASP A 81 2.65 17.85 11.83
N LEU A 82 3.68 17.60 11.02
CA LEU A 82 4.66 16.54 11.23
C LEU A 82 5.94 17.12 11.86
N PRO A 83 6.64 16.37 12.73
CA PRO A 83 6.31 15.02 13.18
C PRO A 83 5.15 14.98 14.20
N GLY A 84 4.27 14.01 14.02
CA GLY A 84 3.26 13.62 14.99
C GLY A 84 3.87 12.99 16.23
N LYS A 85 3.04 12.78 17.26
CA LYS A 85 3.46 12.32 18.59
C LYS A 85 4.30 11.03 18.57
N ASP A 86 3.97 10.10 17.69
CA ASP A 86 4.65 8.81 17.59
C ASP A 86 6.09 8.91 17.06
N TYR A 87 6.45 10.05 16.46
CA TYR A 87 7.77 10.34 15.92
C TYR A 87 8.52 11.41 16.75
N GLN A 88 7.88 11.96 17.79
CA GLN A 88 8.55 12.91 18.69
C GLN A 88 9.68 12.21 19.45
N GLY A 89 10.79 12.92 19.64
CA GLY A 89 11.97 12.36 20.30
C GLY A 89 12.82 11.45 19.41
N HIS A 90 12.60 11.44 18.09
CA HIS A 90 13.49 10.73 17.17
C HIS A 90 14.95 11.14 17.39
N PRO A 91 15.90 10.18 17.50
CA PRO A 91 17.27 10.45 17.96
C PRO A 91 18.07 11.37 17.01
N LYS A 92 17.64 11.48 15.76
CA LYS A 92 18.25 12.36 14.74
C LYS A 92 17.56 13.74 14.62
N GLY A 93 16.69 14.09 15.56
CA GLY A 93 15.98 15.38 15.60
C GLY A 93 14.69 15.43 14.78
N PRO A 94 13.99 16.59 14.81
CA PRO A 94 12.64 16.76 14.27
C PRO A 94 12.57 16.60 12.74
N THR A 95 13.60 17.03 12.00
CA THR A 95 13.63 16.88 10.54
C THR A 95 13.66 15.41 10.12
N GLU A 96 14.48 14.58 10.76
CA GLU A 96 14.51 13.14 10.46
C GLU A 96 13.25 12.42 10.94
N ALA A 97 12.64 12.88 12.04
CA ALA A 97 11.33 12.41 12.49
C ALA A 97 10.25 12.67 11.42
N ALA A 98 10.19 13.90 10.88
CA ALA A 98 9.24 14.26 9.84
C ALA A 98 9.47 13.43 8.57
N LYS A 99 10.73 13.27 8.13
CA LYS A 99 11.03 12.38 6.99
C LYS A 99 10.56 10.95 7.27
N ALA A 100 10.82 10.40 8.47
CA ALA A 100 10.37 9.06 8.83
C ALA A 100 8.85 8.91 8.73
N GLU A 101 8.10 9.88 9.25
CA GLU A 101 6.65 9.86 9.15
C GLU A 101 6.16 9.98 7.69
N VAL A 102 6.73 10.86 6.88
CA VAL A 102 6.35 10.98 5.45
C VAL A 102 6.61 9.66 4.71
N ARG A 103 7.71 8.94 5.00
CA ARG A 103 7.97 7.61 4.44
C ARG A 103 6.88 6.60 4.84
N ASP A 104 6.43 6.62 6.09
CA ASP A 104 5.36 5.76 6.57
C ASP A 104 3.99 6.10 5.96
N LEU A 105 3.67 7.39 5.81
CA LEU A 105 2.45 7.82 5.11
C LEU A 105 2.45 7.35 3.65
N MET A 106 3.59 7.46 2.97
CA MET A 106 3.79 6.95 1.60
C MET A 106 3.52 5.44 1.52
N ALA A 107 4.18 4.65 2.37
CA ALA A 107 4.02 3.20 2.37
C ALA A 107 2.59 2.76 2.75
N ARG A 108 1.95 3.44 3.71
CA ARG A 108 0.56 3.17 4.07
C ARG A 108 -0.41 3.54 2.95
N CYS A 109 -0.16 4.63 2.22
CA CYS A 109 -0.95 4.98 1.03
C CYS A 109 -0.86 3.86 -0.01
N TRP A 110 0.35 3.42 -0.35
CA TRP A 110 0.56 2.27 -1.24
C TRP A 110 -0.17 1.01 -0.76
N TRP A 111 -0.06 0.70 0.53
CA TRP A 111 -0.70 -0.46 1.17
C TRP A 111 -2.24 -0.40 1.14
N MET A 112 -2.84 0.78 1.31
CA MET A 112 -4.30 0.97 1.21
C MET A 112 -4.84 0.67 -0.18
N TRP A 113 -4.02 0.93 -1.21
CA TRP A 113 -4.35 0.72 -2.61
C TRP A 113 -3.78 -0.61 -3.14
N LEU A 114 -3.86 -1.64 -2.30
CA LEU A 114 -3.47 -3.02 -2.63
C LEU A 114 -2.05 -3.14 -3.20
N GLU A 115 -1.16 -2.26 -2.75
CA GLU A 115 0.25 -2.25 -3.14
C GLU A 115 0.41 -2.14 -4.67
N GLY A 116 -0.52 -1.43 -5.33
CA GLY A 116 -0.51 -1.17 -6.76
C GLY A 116 -0.61 -2.41 -7.64
N ARG A 117 -1.12 -3.54 -7.12
CA ARG A 117 -1.33 -4.77 -7.89
C ARG A 117 -2.36 -4.60 -9.00
N GLU A 118 -3.36 -3.77 -8.73
CA GLU A 118 -4.47 -3.52 -9.65
C GLU A 118 -4.18 -2.29 -10.50
N LYS A 119 -4.28 -2.45 -11.82
CA LYS A 119 -4.17 -1.34 -12.78
C LYS A 119 -5.50 -0.61 -12.90
N ASN A 120 -5.45 0.67 -13.25
CA ASN A 120 -6.64 1.51 -13.46
C ASN A 120 -7.64 1.41 -12.28
N MET A 121 -7.16 1.52 -11.04
CA MET A 121 -7.98 1.33 -9.84
C MET A 121 -9.21 2.25 -9.79
N PHE A 122 -9.19 3.32 -10.58
CA PHE A 122 -10.25 4.33 -10.66
C PHE A 122 -11.15 4.24 -11.90
N ASP A 123 -10.80 3.49 -12.95
CA ASP A 123 -11.54 3.46 -14.24
C ASP A 123 -12.96 2.85 -14.12
N LYS A 124 -13.17 1.90 -13.20
CA LYS A 124 -14.45 1.15 -13.10
C LYS A 124 -15.47 1.78 -12.16
N SER A 125 -15.43 3.11 -12.01
CA SER A 125 -16.22 3.85 -11.03
C SER A 125 -17.44 4.47 -11.69
N TRP A 126 -18.64 4.02 -11.31
CA TRP A 126 -19.90 4.66 -11.66
C TRP A 126 -20.03 6.10 -11.14
N TYR A 127 -19.17 6.48 -10.19
CA TYR A 127 -18.92 7.86 -9.80
C TYR A 127 -17.65 8.36 -10.50
N ASN A 128 -17.82 9.38 -11.35
CA ASN A 128 -16.79 10.08 -12.16
C ASN A 128 -15.60 10.61 -11.34
N LEU A 129 -14.70 9.74 -10.88
CA LEU A 129 -13.36 10.13 -10.46
C LEU A 129 -12.46 10.04 -11.68
N GLN A 130 -12.65 10.98 -12.60
CA GLN A 130 -12.08 10.94 -13.95
C GLN A 130 -10.55 11.09 -14.00
N ASN A 131 -9.90 11.29 -12.85
CA ASN A 131 -8.54 11.82 -12.83
C ASN A 131 -7.49 10.86 -12.28
N GLY A 132 -7.83 9.59 -12.07
CA GLY A 132 -6.83 8.56 -11.76
C GLY A 132 -6.08 8.77 -10.44
N CYS A 133 -6.53 9.66 -9.55
CA CYS A 133 -5.83 10.02 -8.31
C CYS A 133 -6.71 9.87 -7.06
N PHE A 134 -6.05 9.65 -5.92
CA PHE A 134 -6.64 9.80 -4.59
C PHE A 134 -5.61 10.31 -3.57
N ILE A 135 -5.91 11.42 -2.90
CA ILE A 135 -5.06 11.94 -1.81
C ILE A 135 -5.28 11.06 -0.57
N CYS A 136 -4.30 10.24 -0.23
CA CYS A 136 -4.35 9.41 0.97
C CYS A 136 -4.19 10.24 2.25
N TYR A 137 -3.21 11.14 2.24
CA TYR A 137 -2.86 11.97 3.40
C TYR A 137 -2.62 13.41 3.00
N THR A 138 -3.00 14.33 3.90
CA THR A 138 -2.49 15.69 3.88
C THR A 138 -1.72 15.98 5.16
N PHE A 139 -0.73 16.86 5.08
CA PHE A 139 0.06 17.27 6.23
C PHE A 139 0.74 18.61 5.99
N SER A 140 1.23 19.21 7.06
CA SER A 140 2.15 20.35 7.06
C SER A 140 3.41 19.96 7.85
N LEU A 141 4.49 20.73 7.73
CA LEU A 141 5.66 20.55 8.58
C LEU A 141 5.61 21.52 9.76
N ASP A 142 5.90 21.01 10.96
CA ASP A 142 6.10 21.83 12.15
C ASP A 142 7.20 22.88 11.90
N LYS A 143 7.08 24.04 12.56
CA LYS A 143 8.04 25.15 12.45
C LYS A 143 9.47 24.75 12.85
N ASP A 144 9.62 23.74 13.72
CA ASP A 144 10.92 23.27 14.21
C ASP A 144 11.58 22.28 13.24
N VAL A 145 10.90 21.92 12.13
CA VAL A 145 11.44 21.09 11.06
C VAL A 145 12.19 21.95 10.05
N ASN A 146 13.51 21.74 9.95
CA ASN A 146 14.30 22.34 8.87
C ASN A 146 13.82 21.85 7.50
N GLN A 147 13.85 22.74 6.51
CA GLN A 147 13.55 22.41 5.11
C GLN A 147 14.47 21.29 4.60
N PHE A 148 13.91 20.39 3.78
CA PHE A 148 14.67 19.35 3.08
C PHE A 148 14.14 19.17 1.66
N SER A 149 15.03 18.89 0.73
CA SER A 149 14.70 18.69 -0.69
C SER A 149 14.04 17.33 -0.95
N TYR A 150 13.31 17.20 -2.06
CA TYR A 150 12.84 15.88 -2.53
C TYR A 150 14.01 14.93 -2.81
N LYS A 151 15.18 15.44 -3.18
CA LYS A 151 16.40 14.65 -3.36
C LYS A 151 16.87 14.01 -2.07
N GLU A 152 16.98 14.78 -1.00
CA GLU A 152 17.30 14.26 0.33
C GLU A 152 16.24 13.27 0.82
N PHE A 153 14.97 13.54 0.56
CA PHE A 153 13.89 12.62 0.91
C PHE A 153 13.97 11.31 0.12
N ALA A 154 14.25 11.36 -1.18
CA ALA A 154 14.42 10.17 -2.02
C ALA A 154 15.62 9.31 -1.60
N TYR A 155 16.75 9.92 -1.22
CA TYR A 155 17.84 9.16 -0.59
C TYR A 155 17.38 8.50 0.70
N SER A 156 16.62 9.22 1.53
CA SER A 156 16.08 8.61 2.75
C SER A 156 15.14 7.43 2.48
N LEU A 157 14.43 7.43 1.34
CA LEU A 157 13.58 6.29 0.92
C LEU A 157 14.42 5.09 0.47
N ALA A 158 15.50 5.34 -0.25
CA ALA A 158 16.42 4.32 -0.76
C ALA A 158 17.34 3.74 0.32
N ASP A 159 17.65 4.49 1.38
CA ASP A 159 18.60 4.06 2.41
C ASP A 159 17.91 3.52 3.69
N THR A 160 16.59 3.65 3.81
CA THR A 160 15.86 3.20 5.01
C THR A 160 15.17 1.85 4.77
N PRO A 161 15.58 0.78 5.47
CA PRO A 161 14.89 -0.51 5.44
C PRO A 161 13.45 -0.40 5.95
N TYR A 162 12.51 -1.07 5.29
CA TYR A 162 11.08 -0.97 5.62
C TYR A 162 10.35 -2.31 5.69
N TYR A 163 10.59 -3.17 4.70
CA TYR A 163 9.82 -4.38 4.49
C TYR A 163 10.76 -5.57 4.38
N ALA A 164 10.54 -6.58 5.22
CA ALA A 164 11.26 -7.83 5.12
C ALA A 164 10.57 -8.78 4.15
N THR A 165 11.31 -9.29 3.17
CA THR A 165 10.81 -10.35 2.28
C THR A 165 10.90 -11.70 2.97
N ASP A 166 9.79 -12.44 2.92
CA ASP A 166 9.79 -13.84 3.36
C ASP A 166 10.65 -14.65 2.39
N SER A 167 11.82 -15.08 2.86
CA SER A 167 12.86 -15.76 2.07
C SER A 167 12.71 -17.28 2.07
N THR A 168 11.63 -17.79 2.63
CA THR A 168 11.32 -19.23 2.64
C THR A 168 10.48 -19.65 1.44
N ASP A 169 10.14 -20.94 1.35
CA ASP A 169 9.26 -21.50 0.31
C ASP A 169 7.80 -21.02 0.47
N ARG A 170 7.48 -20.32 1.57
CA ARG A 170 6.15 -19.80 1.89
C ARG A 170 5.09 -20.89 1.79
N CYS A 171 5.45 -22.09 2.22
CA CYS A 171 4.60 -23.27 2.04
C CYS A 171 3.42 -23.30 3.02
N ALA A 172 3.52 -22.62 4.17
CA ALA A 172 2.48 -22.60 5.18
C ALA A 172 1.31 -21.68 4.78
N PRO A 173 0.12 -21.82 5.41
CA PRO A 173 -1.02 -20.96 5.15
C PRO A 173 -0.72 -19.46 5.28
N ALA A 174 -1.56 -18.66 4.64
CA ALA A 174 -1.31 -17.24 4.35
C ALA A 174 -0.63 -16.48 5.49
N GLY A 175 0.60 -16.02 5.21
CA GLY A 175 1.36 -15.17 6.11
C GLY A 175 2.25 -15.90 7.12
N GLN A 176 2.23 -17.23 7.19
CA GLN A 176 3.05 -17.96 8.18
C GLN A 176 4.47 -18.31 7.70
N GLY A 177 4.77 -18.20 6.40
CA GLY A 177 6.09 -18.57 5.84
C GLY A 177 6.25 -20.08 5.65
N GLY A 178 7.35 -20.65 6.11
CA GLY A 178 7.59 -22.10 6.14
C GLY A 178 8.47 -22.62 5.00
N LYS A 179 9.21 -23.70 5.29
CA LYS A 179 10.18 -24.31 4.37
C LYS A 179 9.73 -25.70 3.93
N CYS A 180 9.95 -26.05 2.68
CA CYS A 180 9.74 -27.39 2.17
C CYS A 180 10.98 -28.24 2.48
N MET A 181 10.79 -29.30 3.26
CA MET A 181 11.87 -30.19 3.73
C MET A 181 11.43 -31.65 3.60
N ALA A 182 12.37 -32.59 3.47
CA ALA A 182 12.03 -34.02 3.38
C ALA A 182 11.30 -34.54 4.64
N SER A 183 11.67 -34.02 5.83
CA SER A 183 11.03 -34.30 7.11
C SER A 183 11.06 -33.07 8.02
N CYS A 184 10.07 -32.97 8.91
CA CYS A 184 10.03 -31.96 9.98
C CYS A 184 10.57 -32.58 11.27
N ASP A 185 11.89 -32.73 11.36
CA ASP A 185 12.52 -33.43 12.49
C ASP A 185 12.34 -32.66 13.80
N LYS A 186 12.03 -33.38 14.90
CA LYS A 186 11.78 -32.77 16.22
C LYS A 186 12.98 -32.01 16.80
N SER A 187 14.20 -32.32 16.35
CA SER A 187 15.44 -31.66 16.74
C SER A 187 15.82 -30.47 15.85
N SER A 188 15.08 -30.25 14.74
CA SER A 188 15.31 -29.13 13.85
C SER A 188 14.66 -27.85 14.36
N ASP A 189 15.03 -26.71 13.77
CA ASP A 189 14.35 -25.42 13.99
C ASP A 189 12.89 -25.41 13.49
N PHE A 190 12.50 -26.38 12.65
CA PHE A 190 11.18 -26.46 12.01
C PHE A 190 10.50 -27.82 12.25
N PRO A 191 10.19 -28.19 13.50
CA PRO A 191 9.74 -29.55 13.83
C PRO A 191 8.24 -29.79 13.56
N ARG A 192 7.48 -28.76 13.17
CA ARG A 192 6.03 -28.87 12.99
C ARG A 192 5.67 -28.91 11.52
N GLU A 193 5.00 -29.98 11.13
CA GLU A 193 4.42 -30.14 9.80
C GLU A 193 3.07 -29.41 9.70
N VAL A 194 2.84 -28.74 8.57
CA VAL A 194 1.54 -28.16 8.20
C VAL A 194 1.15 -28.60 6.80
N ALA A 195 -0.15 -28.71 6.56
CA ALA A 195 -0.66 -29.04 5.23
C ALA A 195 -0.28 -27.94 4.23
N SER A 196 0.26 -28.35 3.08
CA SER A 196 0.64 -27.45 2.00
C SER A 196 0.50 -28.12 0.65
N SER A 197 0.07 -27.35 -0.34
CA SER A 197 0.11 -27.72 -1.76
C SER A 197 1.33 -27.15 -2.50
N ARG A 198 2.22 -26.42 -1.80
CA ARG A 198 3.38 -25.74 -2.39
C ARG A 198 4.65 -26.58 -2.40
N CYS A 199 4.76 -27.55 -1.49
CA CYS A 199 5.89 -28.48 -1.45
C CYS A 199 5.70 -29.62 -2.46
N LYS A 200 6.81 -30.23 -2.88
CA LYS A 200 6.77 -31.41 -3.76
C LYS A 200 6.20 -32.62 -3.02
N GLU A 201 5.79 -33.65 -3.75
CA GLU A 201 5.14 -34.86 -3.21
C GLU A 201 5.97 -35.58 -2.14
N ASN A 202 7.30 -35.49 -2.20
CA ASN A 202 8.24 -36.09 -1.24
C ASN A 202 8.74 -35.09 -0.16
N GLU A 203 8.15 -33.91 -0.09
CA GLU A 203 8.51 -32.85 0.85
C GLU A 203 7.31 -32.49 1.73
N LYS A 204 7.62 -31.98 2.91
CA LYS A 204 6.68 -31.53 3.94
C LYS A 204 6.91 -30.05 4.19
N CYS A 205 5.82 -29.33 4.42
CA CYS A 205 5.94 -27.94 4.84
C CYS A 205 6.20 -27.88 6.34
N CYS A 206 7.39 -27.40 6.71
CA CYS A 206 7.87 -27.36 8.07
C CYS A 206 7.91 -25.92 8.59
N ILE A 207 7.39 -25.72 9.80
CA ILE A 207 7.41 -24.46 10.54
C ILE A 207 7.98 -24.66 11.94
N ALA A 208 8.47 -23.58 12.54
CA ALA A 208 8.89 -23.51 13.92
C ALA A 208 7.72 -23.85 14.86
N THR A 209 8.05 -24.41 16.02
CA THR A 209 7.04 -24.93 16.96
C THR A 209 6.11 -23.86 17.49
N ASP A 210 6.66 -22.69 17.85
CA ASP A 210 5.89 -21.59 18.40
C ASP A 210 5.40 -20.72 17.24
N ASN A 211 4.08 -20.53 17.15
CA ASN A 211 3.49 -19.59 16.18
C ASN A 211 4.00 -18.15 16.40
N ARG A 212 4.61 -17.86 17.57
CA ARG A 212 5.26 -16.59 17.89
C ARG A 212 6.69 -16.47 17.36
N ASP A 213 7.27 -17.50 16.77
CA ASP A 213 8.55 -17.44 16.04
C ASP A 213 8.34 -17.18 14.55
N GLU A 214 7.48 -16.19 14.24
CA GLU A 214 7.20 -15.75 12.87
C GLU A 214 8.50 -15.38 12.13
N CYS A 215 9.45 -14.75 12.83
CA CYS A 215 10.74 -14.37 12.25
C CYS A 215 11.49 -15.56 11.63
N LYS A 216 11.61 -16.67 12.36
CA LYS A 216 12.28 -17.89 11.86
C LYS A 216 11.54 -18.48 10.68
N ASN A 217 10.21 -18.52 10.75
CA ASN A 217 9.37 -19.06 9.69
C ASN A 217 9.46 -18.25 8.39
N LYS A 218 9.92 -17.01 8.45
CA LYS A 218 10.09 -16.11 7.30
C LYS A 218 11.55 -15.91 6.88
N GLY A 219 12.46 -16.67 7.49
CA GLY A 219 13.88 -16.71 7.16
C GLY A 219 14.73 -15.62 7.83
N GLY A 220 14.23 -15.00 8.89
CA GLY A 220 15.04 -14.25 9.86
C GLY A 220 15.58 -15.15 10.98
N GLU A 221 16.31 -14.55 11.92
CA GLU A 221 16.78 -15.20 13.14
C GLU A 221 16.36 -14.41 14.38
N CYS A 222 15.98 -15.14 15.43
CA CYS A 222 15.65 -14.57 16.73
C CYS A 222 16.91 -14.53 17.61
N LEU A 223 17.49 -13.33 17.76
CA LEU A 223 18.77 -13.12 18.44
C LEU A 223 18.64 -12.00 19.48
N ASN A 224 19.48 -12.01 20.51
CA ASN A 224 19.56 -10.87 21.44
C ASN A 224 20.36 -9.70 20.82
N GLU A 225 21.37 -10.03 20.01
CA GLU A 225 22.27 -9.10 19.33
C GLU A 225 22.50 -9.56 17.89
N PRO A 226 22.80 -8.65 16.94
CA PRO A 226 23.03 -9.01 15.55
C PRO A 226 24.23 -9.96 15.43
N LYS A 227 24.11 -10.99 14.58
CA LYS A 227 25.16 -12.02 14.39
C LYS A 227 25.30 -12.41 12.93
N GLY A 228 26.54 -12.52 12.45
CA GLY A 228 26.85 -12.93 11.08
C GLY A 228 26.17 -11.99 10.06
N ASP A 229 25.38 -12.55 9.16
CA ASP A 229 24.65 -11.80 8.13
C ASP A 229 23.34 -11.17 8.64
N PHE A 230 22.84 -11.60 9.80
CA PHE A 230 21.60 -11.11 10.40
C PHE A 230 21.86 -9.84 11.22
N LYS A 231 22.00 -8.71 10.51
CA LYS A 231 22.39 -7.42 11.10
C LYS A 231 21.24 -6.43 11.22
N LEU A 232 20.16 -6.60 10.46
CA LEU A 232 19.05 -5.65 10.42
C LEU A 232 17.92 -6.10 11.31
N ARG A 233 17.62 -5.31 12.35
CA ARG A 233 16.50 -5.57 13.25
C ARG A 233 15.17 -5.27 12.55
N TYR A 234 14.18 -6.14 12.75
CA TYR A 234 12.86 -5.99 12.15
C TYR A 234 11.71 -6.32 13.12
N ASP A 235 11.13 -5.29 13.72
CA ASP A 235 10.18 -5.45 14.83
C ASP A 235 8.76 -5.88 14.41
N LYS A 236 8.49 -6.02 13.10
CA LYS A 236 7.16 -6.45 12.61
C LYS A 236 6.97 -7.96 12.67
N TRP A 237 8.05 -8.75 12.74
CA TRP A 237 7.97 -10.20 12.93
C TRP A 237 8.29 -10.57 14.36
N GLN A 238 7.49 -11.48 14.90
CA GLN A 238 7.62 -11.89 16.29
C GLN A 238 8.72 -12.94 16.48
N CYS A 239 9.33 -12.88 17.66
CA CYS A 239 10.23 -13.88 18.20
C CYS A 239 9.74 -14.27 19.59
N LYS A 240 9.83 -15.54 19.94
CA LYS A 240 9.56 -16.04 21.30
C LYS A 240 10.53 -15.45 22.32
N SER A 241 11.79 -15.28 21.91
CA SER A 241 12.87 -14.71 22.71
C SER A 241 13.81 -13.90 21.81
N GLY A 242 14.31 -12.76 22.29
CA GLY A 242 15.17 -11.87 21.52
C GLY A 242 14.40 -10.96 20.57
N SER A 243 15.10 -10.37 19.61
CA SER A 243 14.56 -9.56 18.52
C SER A 243 14.73 -10.28 17.19
N CYS A 244 13.88 -10.00 16.22
CA CYS A 244 14.04 -10.53 14.88
C CYS A 244 15.13 -9.76 14.14
N TYR A 245 16.15 -10.48 13.66
CA TYR A 245 17.18 -9.95 12.78
C TYR A 245 17.11 -10.62 11.42
N ILE A 246 17.38 -9.84 10.37
CA ILE A 246 17.19 -10.24 8.98
C ILE A 246 18.45 -9.89 8.20
N LYS A 247 18.75 -10.71 7.18
CA LYS A 247 19.83 -10.44 6.23
C LYS A 247 19.52 -9.20 5.39
N ALA A 248 20.55 -8.45 5.02
CA ALA A 248 20.41 -7.27 4.18
C ALA A 248 19.72 -7.57 2.83
N GLU A 249 20.03 -8.70 2.20
CA GLU A 249 19.43 -9.15 0.93
C GLU A 249 17.91 -9.42 1.02
N ASN A 250 17.39 -9.66 2.23
CA ASN A 250 15.97 -9.91 2.47
C ASN A 250 15.24 -8.67 3.00
N MET A 251 15.90 -7.50 3.02
CA MET A 251 15.30 -6.24 3.44
C MET A 251 15.12 -5.32 2.25
N ALA A 252 13.88 -4.99 1.98
CA ALA A 252 13.49 -3.96 1.03
C ALA A 252 13.40 -2.61 1.73
N THR A 253 13.92 -1.58 1.07
CA THR A 253 13.80 -0.19 1.49
C THR A 253 12.38 0.33 1.23
N TYR A 254 12.06 1.54 1.68
CA TYR A 254 10.77 2.16 1.33
C TYR A 254 10.59 2.32 -0.18
N LEU A 255 11.69 2.63 -0.88
CA LEU A 255 11.69 2.72 -2.34
C LEU A 255 11.44 1.34 -2.97
N ASP A 256 12.18 0.31 -2.54
CA ASP A 256 12.00 -1.05 -3.04
C ASP A 256 10.59 -1.61 -2.78
N TYR A 257 9.99 -1.22 -1.65
CA TYR A 257 8.63 -1.63 -1.30
C TYR A 257 7.59 -1.16 -2.33
N VAL A 258 7.69 0.09 -2.76
CA VAL A 258 6.78 0.66 -3.78
C VAL A 258 7.12 0.10 -5.16
N GLU A 259 8.39 0.01 -5.51
CA GLU A 259 8.80 -0.35 -6.88
C GLU A 259 8.72 -1.85 -7.18
N TYR A 260 8.98 -2.72 -6.18
CA TYR A 260 9.25 -4.14 -6.42
C TYR A 260 8.53 -5.11 -5.48
N VAL A 261 8.34 -4.79 -4.20
CA VAL A 261 8.04 -5.81 -3.17
C VAL A 261 6.55 -5.93 -2.79
N GLY A 262 5.69 -5.04 -3.30
CA GLY A 262 4.23 -5.05 -3.06
C GLY A 262 3.39 -5.94 -3.99
N GLY A 263 3.99 -6.59 -5.00
CA GLY A 263 3.28 -7.33 -6.05
C GLY A 263 2.79 -6.46 -7.21
N GLY A 264 2.68 -5.15 -7.03
CA GLY A 264 2.55 -4.16 -8.11
C GLY A 264 3.91 -3.59 -8.55
N LYS A 265 3.96 -3.03 -9.76
CA LYS A 265 5.11 -2.25 -10.25
C LYS A 265 4.81 -0.76 -10.03
N GLY A 266 5.32 -0.22 -8.93
CA GLY A 266 5.09 1.17 -8.54
C GLY A 266 6.23 2.12 -8.92
N LYS A 267 5.95 3.43 -8.86
CA LYS A 267 6.96 4.49 -8.91
C LYS A 267 6.63 5.62 -7.94
N ILE A 268 7.65 6.39 -7.54
CA ILE A 268 7.47 7.57 -6.69
C ILE A 268 7.77 8.83 -7.52
N LEU A 269 6.84 9.77 -7.48
CA LEU A 269 6.91 11.05 -8.20
C LEU A 269 6.99 12.20 -7.21
N PHE A 270 7.84 13.18 -7.54
CA PHE A 270 7.95 14.44 -6.83
C PHE A 270 7.75 15.61 -7.79
N ALA A 271 7.13 16.69 -7.33
CA ALA A 271 7.15 17.94 -8.08
C ALA A 271 8.56 18.58 -8.04
N GLU A 272 8.88 19.45 -8.99
CA GLU A 272 10.14 20.19 -9.03
C GLU A 272 10.18 21.39 -8.07
N ASP A 273 9.16 21.59 -7.24
CA ASP A 273 8.92 22.81 -6.46
C ASP A 273 9.78 22.97 -5.19
N GLY A 274 10.98 22.38 -5.18
CA GLY A 274 12.04 22.70 -4.19
C GLY A 274 11.98 21.94 -2.86
N GLY A 275 11.10 20.96 -2.72
CA GLY A 275 11.03 20.06 -1.56
C GLY A 275 10.05 20.49 -0.47
N PHE A 276 10.40 20.18 0.77
CA PHE A 276 9.54 20.31 1.94
C PHE A 276 9.97 21.47 2.83
N SER A 277 9.08 22.40 3.09
CA SER A 277 9.27 23.58 3.94
C SER A 277 8.13 23.73 4.93
N SER A 278 8.40 24.28 6.12
CA SER A 278 7.37 24.63 7.09
C SER A 278 6.39 25.66 6.53
N GLY A 279 5.15 25.64 7.04
CA GLY A 279 4.06 26.53 6.61
C GLY A 279 3.40 26.17 5.27
N SER A 280 3.92 25.17 4.54
CA SER A 280 3.26 24.63 3.34
C SER A 280 2.47 23.36 3.66
N LYS A 281 1.32 23.20 3.01
CA LYS A 281 0.52 21.97 3.06
C LYS A 281 0.93 21.04 1.92
N TYR A 282 1.10 19.76 2.21
CA TYR A 282 1.52 18.69 1.30
C TYR A 282 0.46 17.60 1.21
N GLY A 283 0.52 16.82 0.13
CA GLY A 283 -0.31 15.63 -0.09
C GLY A 283 0.53 14.41 -0.44
N VAL A 284 0.17 13.26 0.12
CA VAL A 284 0.60 11.93 -0.35
C VAL A 284 -0.54 11.33 -1.14
N THR A 285 -0.32 11.12 -2.43
CA THR A 285 -1.38 10.78 -3.38
C THR A 285 -1.07 9.46 -4.04
N PHE A 286 -2.04 8.56 -4.07
CA PHE A 286 -1.98 7.39 -4.93
C PHE A 286 -2.53 7.74 -6.31
N VAL A 287 -1.77 7.42 -7.35
CA VAL A 287 -2.18 7.60 -8.73
C VAL A 287 -2.27 6.22 -9.38
N SER A 288 -3.46 5.89 -9.88
CA SER A 288 -3.70 4.72 -10.72
C SER A 288 -4.26 5.20 -12.06
N PRO A 289 -3.40 5.33 -13.06
CA PRO A 289 -3.76 5.88 -14.35
C PRO A 289 -4.88 5.07 -14.96
N GLY A 290 -5.91 5.77 -15.44
CA GLY A 290 -6.95 5.21 -16.27
C GLY A 290 -6.69 5.52 -17.74
N LYS A 291 -7.46 4.91 -18.65
CA LYS A 291 -7.32 5.19 -20.10
C LYS A 291 -7.55 6.66 -20.46
N SER A 292 -8.30 7.40 -19.65
CA SER A 292 -8.65 8.80 -19.86
C SER A 292 -7.68 9.81 -19.22
N MET A 293 -6.70 9.36 -18.45
CA MET A 293 -5.81 10.28 -17.74
C MET A 293 -4.82 10.94 -18.71
N ASN A 294 -4.84 12.27 -18.79
CA ASN A 294 -3.85 13.01 -19.57
C ASN A 294 -2.52 13.08 -18.81
N TRP A 295 -1.58 12.25 -19.25
CA TRP A 295 -0.24 12.18 -18.68
C TRP A 295 0.56 13.46 -18.78
N ASP A 296 0.32 14.30 -19.78
CA ASP A 296 1.05 15.55 -19.92
C ASP A 296 0.76 16.52 -18.76
N ILE A 297 -0.39 16.37 -18.10
CA ILE A 297 -0.74 17.13 -16.90
C ILE A 297 0.06 16.62 -15.69
N LEU A 298 0.20 15.29 -15.56
CA LEU A 298 0.89 14.67 -14.43
C LEU A 298 2.39 14.48 -14.65
N LEU A 299 2.92 14.54 -15.87
CA LEU A 299 4.36 14.38 -16.18
C LEU A 299 4.90 15.56 -17.00
N GLY A 300 4.11 16.63 -17.14
CA GLY A 300 4.55 17.86 -17.77
C GLY A 300 5.83 18.42 -17.12
N PRO A 301 6.45 19.43 -17.76
CA PRO A 301 7.70 20.01 -17.28
C PRO A 301 7.54 20.40 -15.81
N GLY A 302 8.46 19.97 -14.94
CA GLY A 302 8.28 20.19 -13.50
C GLY A 302 8.18 18.93 -12.63
N ILE A 303 8.42 17.71 -13.13
CA ILE A 303 8.29 16.49 -12.31
C ILE A 303 9.53 15.61 -12.38
N ALA A 304 10.07 15.34 -11.20
CA ALA A 304 11.17 14.42 -11.00
C ALA A 304 10.64 13.04 -10.62
N VAL A 305 11.08 12.02 -11.35
CA VAL A 305 10.82 10.62 -11.02
C VAL A 305 11.97 10.12 -10.15
N ALA A 306 11.66 9.67 -8.93
CA ALA A 306 12.64 8.94 -8.15
C ALA A 306 12.64 7.49 -8.63
N ALA A 307 13.63 7.12 -9.42
CA ALA A 307 13.88 5.73 -9.77
C ALA A 307 14.84 5.12 -8.73
N GLY A 308 14.45 3.99 -8.16
CA GLY A 308 15.39 3.11 -7.47
C GLY A 308 16.45 2.65 -8.46
N ILE A 309 17.71 2.83 -8.10
CA ILE A 309 18.77 2.02 -8.68
C ILE A 309 18.44 0.61 -8.20
N ALA A 310 18.14 -0.32 -9.12
CA ALA A 310 17.82 -1.69 -8.75
C ALA A 310 18.98 -2.25 -7.91
N SER A 311 18.81 -2.28 -6.59
CA SER A 311 19.67 -3.00 -5.68
C SER A 311 19.66 -4.44 -6.18
N GLY A 312 20.79 -4.92 -6.71
CA GLY A 312 20.93 -6.19 -7.41
C GLY A 312 20.70 -7.40 -6.50
N VAL A 313 19.49 -7.57 -5.98
CA VAL A 313 19.02 -8.80 -5.37
C VAL A 313 18.37 -9.63 -6.47
N LEU A 314 19.26 -10.31 -7.18
CA LEU A 314 19.13 -11.55 -7.94
C LEU A 314 17.76 -12.24 -7.86
N THR A 315 16.83 -11.89 -8.74
CA THR A 315 15.97 -12.89 -9.37
C THR A 315 16.64 -13.30 -10.67
N GLY A 316 17.06 -14.56 -10.77
CA GLY A 316 17.91 -15.08 -11.84
C GLY A 316 17.40 -14.72 -13.24
N GLY A 317 18.14 -13.87 -13.93
CA GLY A 317 17.82 -13.42 -15.29
C GLY A 317 18.54 -12.11 -15.64
N ILE A 318 19.79 -12.22 -16.08
CA ILE A 318 20.61 -11.21 -16.81
C ILE A 318 20.60 -9.79 -16.19
N SER A 319 21.56 -9.55 -15.30
CA SER A 319 21.77 -8.27 -14.61
C SER A 319 22.84 -7.43 -15.32
N THR A 320 22.48 -6.25 -15.81
CA THR A 320 23.43 -5.14 -15.94
C THR A 320 23.67 -4.55 -14.55
N VAL A 321 24.87 -4.77 -14.01
CA VAL A 321 25.36 -4.14 -12.78
C VAL A 321 25.61 -2.65 -13.07
N VAL A 322 24.70 -1.77 -12.66
CA VAL A 322 24.98 -0.34 -12.55
C VAL A 322 25.45 -0.09 -11.12
N ALA A 323 26.71 0.33 -11.00
CA ALA A 323 27.33 0.64 -9.72
C ALA A 323 26.50 1.66 -8.92
N LEU A 324 26.30 1.34 -7.65
CA LEU A 324 25.64 2.12 -6.61
C LEU A 324 26.31 3.48 -6.42
N THR A 325 25.83 4.50 -7.14
CA THR A 325 25.98 5.91 -6.73
C THR A 325 24.84 6.73 -7.31
N GLY A 326 23.80 6.95 -6.50
CA GLY A 326 22.84 8.03 -6.71
C GLY A 326 21.51 7.61 -7.33
N VAL A 327 20.43 7.85 -6.59
CA VAL A 327 19.10 8.10 -7.15
C VAL A 327 19.28 9.08 -8.32
N ILE A 328 19.11 8.58 -9.55
CA ILE A 328 19.26 9.41 -10.74
C ILE A 328 17.99 10.26 -10.82
N PHE A 329 18.06 11.47 -10.30
CA PHE A 329 17.14 12.56 -10.68
C PHE A 329 17.45 12.92 -12.13
N GLY A 330 17.04 12.07 -13.06
CA GLY A 330 17.20 12.30 -14.49
C GLY A 330 16.28 13.43 -14.89
N SER A 331 16.82 14.45 -15.55
CA SER A 331 16.05 15.38 -16.36
C SER A 331 15.15 14.56 -17.27
N ALA A 332 13.82 14.65 -17.06
CA ALA A 332 12.75 14.00 -17.83
C ALA A 332 13.24 12.92 -18.79
N GLN A 333 13.56 11.71 -18.29
CA GLN A 333 13.58 10.58 -19.21
C GLN A 333 12.18 10.51 -19.80
N THR A 334 12.05 10.68 -21.11
CA THR A 334 10.81 10.46 -21.84
C THR A 334 10.39 9.02 -21.59
N ILE A 335 9.59 8.80 -20.54
CA ILE A 335 8.94 7.54 -20.29
C ILE A 335 8.01 7.38 -21.49
N SER A 336 8.30 6.42 -22.37
CA SER A 336 7.47 6.20 -23.54
C SER A 336 6.04 5.96 -23.07
N ALA A 337 5.07 6.65 -23.67
CA ALA A 337 3.66 6.66 -23.22
C ALA A 337 3.07 5.26 -22.98
N GLY A 338 3.60 4.23 -23.66
CA GLY A 338 3.22 2.83 -23.47
C GLY A 338 3.60 2.22 -22.12
N THR A 339 4.68 2.65 -21.47
CA THR A 339 5.11 2.10 -20.16
C THR A 339 4.39 2.78 -18.99
N VAL A 340 3.91 4.01 -19.20
CA VAL A 340 3.33 4.85 -18.13
C VAL A 340 1.97 4.34 -17.68
N ASN A 341 1.16 3.84 -18.63
CA ASN A 341 -0.21 3.36 -18.41
C ASN A 341 -0.30 2.07 -17.57
N ASP A 342 0.82 1.40 -17.35
CA ASP A 342 0.86 0.09 -16.72
C ASP A 342 1.33 0.12 -15.26
N LEU A 343 1.73 1.29 -14.76
CA LEU A 343 2.26 1.46 -13.42
C LEU A 343 1.30 2.25 -12.54
N ASN A 344 1.42 2.03 -11.24
CA ASN A 344 0.79 2.87 -10.22
C ASN A 344 1.86 3.76 -9.58
N TYR A 345 1.46 4.90 -9.03
CA TYR A 345 2.41 5.88 -8.51
C TYR A 345 2.02 6.36 -7.12
N ILE A 346 3.04 6.68 -6.32
CA ILE A 346 2.87 7.58 -5.20
C ILE A 346 3.41 8.96 -5.61
N PHE A 347 2.53 9.96 -5.63
CA PHE A 347 2.88 11.33 -5.91
C PHE A 347 2.89 12.14 -4.61
N ILE A 348 4.03 12.77 -4.31
CA ILE A 348 4.20 13.62 -3.12
C ILE A 348 4.57 15.02 -3.59
N SER A 349 3.75 16.00 -3.22
CA SER A 349 3.93 17.40 -3.60
C SER A 349 3.15 18.33 -2.66
N LYS A 350 3.34 19.65 -2.79
CA LYS A 350 2.43 20.64 -2.20
C LYS A 350 0.98 20.37 -2.62
N TYR A 351 0.06 20.63 -1.70
CA TYR A 351 -1.36 20.32 -1.85
C TYR A 351 -1.98 21.01 -3.08
N ASP A 352 -1.63 22.25 -3.37
CA ASP A 352 -2.17 22.98 -4.53
C ASP A 352 -1.74 22.36 -5.86
N THR A 353 -0.49 21.86 -5.94
CA THR A 353 0.02 21.12 -7.09
C THR A 353 -0.69 19.78 -7.25
N VAL A 354 -0.91 19.06 -6.15
CA VAL A 354 -1.68 17.80 -6.18
C VAL A 354 -3.12 18.07 -6.62
N SER A 355 -3.78 19.06 -6.01
CA SER A 355 -5.17 19.42 -6.28
C SER A 355 -5.39 19.80 -7.74
N SER A 356 -4.50 20.63 -8.29
CA SER A 356 -4.53 21.03 -9.70
C SER A 356 -4.24 19.88 -10.66
N LYS A 357 -3.16 19.10 -10.43
CA LYS A 357 -2.76 18.02 -11.35
C LYS A 357 -3.69 16.81 -11.32
N CYS A 358 -4.21 16.46 -10.16
CA CYS A 358 -5.19 15.40 -10.02
C CYS A 358 -6.61 15.88 -10.33
N ALA A 359 -6.76 17.11 -10.85
CA ALA A 359 -8.03 17.76 -11.15
C ALA A 359 -9.08 17.39 -10.10
N ILE A 360 -8.76 17.63 -8.83
CA ILE A 360 -9.82 17.75 -7.84
C ILE A 360 -10.51 19.05 -8.21
N GLU A 361 -11.32 19.00 -9.28
CA GLU A 361 -12.38 19.95 -9.50
C GLU A 361 -13.20 19.81 -8.23
N ALA A 362 -12.89 20.70 -7.27
CA ALA A 362 -13.83 21.08 -6.24
C ALA A 362 -15.16 21.17 -6.97
N GLY A 363 -16.07 20.26 -6.61
CA GLY A 363 -17.39 20.24 -7.19
C GLY A 363 -17.86 21.70 -7.23
N VAL A 364 -18.16 22.16 -8.43
CA VAL A 364 -18.75 23.46 -8.68
C VAL A 364 -19.95 23.59 -7.74
N GLY A 365 -19.78 24.25 -6.59
CA GLY A 365 -20.88 24.51 -5.65
C GLY A 365 -20.65 24.17 -4.17
N GLU A 366 -19.67 24.77 -3.51
CA GLU A 366 -19.86 25.23 -2.13
C GLU A 366 -19.32 26.67 -2.04
N LYS A 367 -20.21 27.62 -2.34
CA LYS A 367 -19.96 29.03 -2.01
C LYS A 367 -20.17 29.18 -0.51
N SER A 368 -19.13 29.73 0.13
CA SER A 368 -19.11 30.36 1.46
C SER A 368 -20.32 31.26 1.72
#